data_AF-A0A443JVK9-F1
#
_entry.id   AF-A0A443JVK9-F1
#
_cell.length_a   1.000
_cell.length_b   1.000
_cell.length_c   1.000
_cell.angle_alpha   90.00
_cell.angle_beta   90.00
_cell.angle_gamma   90.00
#
_symmetry.space_group_name_H-M   'P 1'
#
loop_
_entity.id
_entity.type
_entity.pdbx_description
1 polymer ?
#
loop_
_entity_poly.entity_id
_entity_poly.type
_entity_poly.pdbx_seq_one_letter_code
_entity_poly.pdbx_strand_id
1 'polypeptide(L)'
;MRQSLPLTLALAACAAPPVPERAPAVAGYAAAHAGGALIVTRDAAPFTYSDGAEARRAADRLCGGRVESSTEDNFRDGAWIYPRGCA
;
A
#
# COMPACT_ATOMS: atom_id res chain seq x y z
N MET A 1 54.30 33.39 13.39
CA MET A 1 53.71 32.06 13.67
C MET A 1 52.40 31.94 12.88
N ARG A 2 52.34 31.10 11.84
CA ARG A 2 51.14 30.89 11.00
C ARG A 2 50.68 29.45 11.19
N GLN A 3 49.54 29.25 11.85
CA GLN A 3 48.93 27.93 12.02
C GLN A 3 47.85 27.74 10.96
N SER A 4 48.04 26.75 10.09
CA SER A 4 47.04 26.32 9.10
C SER A 4 46.14 25.28 9.75
N LEU A 5 44.86 25.60 9.93
CA LEU A 5 43.83 24.64 10.34
C LEU A 5 43.34 23.85 9.12
N PRO A 6 43.49 22.51 9.07
CA PRO A 6 42.86 21.70 8.04
C PRO A 6 41.36 21.54 8.36
N LEU A 7 40.50 22.09 7.49
CA LEU A 7 39.08 21.80 7.48
C LEU A 7 38.87 20.37 6.97
N THR A 8 38.51 19.44 7.85
CA THR A 8 38.00 18.13 7.46
C THR A 8 36.55 18.26 7.01
N LEU A 9 36.28 18.12 5.70
CA LEU A 9 34.93 18.00 5.16
C LEU A 9 34.30 16.68 5.65
N ALA A 10 33.29 16.78 6.51
CA ALA A 10 32.41 15.66 6.85
C ALA A 10 31.45 15.41 5.68
N LEU A 11 31.58 14.24 5.04
CA LEU A 11 30.62 13.75 4.05
C LEU A 11 29.29 13.44 4.75
N ALA A 12 28.31 14.32 4.60
CA ALA A 12 26.92 14.04 4.95
C ALA A 12 26.35 13.05 3.92
N ALA A 13 26.45 11.75 4.19
CA ALA A 13 25.73 10.74 3.45
C ALA A 13 24.24 10.87 3.78
N CYS A 14 23.45 11.38 2.84
CA CYS A 14 21.99 11.36 2.94
C CYS A 14 21.53 9.90 2.98
N ALA A 15 21.10 9.43 4.16
CA ALA A 15 20.38 8.17 4.28
C ALA A 15 19.04 8.32 3.53
N ALA A 16 18.90 7.62 2.41
CA ALA A 16 17.61 7.52 1.73
C ALA A 16 16.61 6.79 2.66
N PRO A 17 15.35 7.23 2.73
CA PRO A 17 14.34 6.49 3.48
C PRO A 17 14.20 5.09 2.89
N PRO A 18 13.92 4.06 3.72
CA PRO A 18 13.65 2.72 3.23
C PRO A 18 12.49 2.80 2.23
N VAL A 19 12.70 2.27 1.02
CA VAL A 19 11.63 2.15 0.02
C VAL A 19 10.62 1.17 0.61
N PRO A 20 9.35 1.56 0.81
CA PRO A 20 8.35 0.62 1.28
C PRO A 20 8.25 -0.53 0.28
N GLU A 21 8.30 -1.76 0.81
CA GLU A 21 8.20 -2.97 0.01
C GLU A 21 6.91 -2.90 -0.82
N ARG A 22 7.06 -2.90 -2.15
CA ARG A 22 5.94 -2.68 -3.05
C ARG A 22 5.02 -3.89 -2.97
N ALA A 23 3.74 -3.65 -2.64
CA ALA A 23 2.72 -4.69 -2.60
C ALA A 23 2.74 -5.53 -3.90
N PRO A 24 2.42 -6.84 -3.81
CA PRO A 24 2.40 -7.71 -4.98
C PRO A 24 1.46 -7.17 -6.05
N ALA A 25 1.94 -7.12 -7.29
CA ALA A 25 1.10 -6.81 -8.43
C ALA A 25 0.16 -8.00 -8.70
N VAL A 26 -1.16 -7.75 -8.72
CA VAL A 26 -2.17 -8.76 -9.02
C VAL A 26 -2.88 -8.36 -10.30
N ALA A 27 -2.74 -9.17 -11.36
CA ALA A 27 -3.31 -8.85 -12.66
C ALA A 27 -4.82 -8.60 -12.60
N GLY A 28 -5.27 -7.48 -13.19
CA GLY A 28 -6.67 -7.07 -13.25
C GLY A 28 -7.20 -6.35 -12.01
N TYR A 29 -6.36 -6.15 -10.98
CA TYR A 29 -6.74 -5.47 -9.75
C TYR A 29 -5.67 -4.47 -9.32
N ALA A 30 -6.13 -3.37 -8.73
CA ALA A 30 -5.25 -2.37 -8.12
C ALA A 30 -5.57 -2.20 -6.63
N ALA A 31 -4.55 -1.82 -5.89
CA ALA A 31 -4.63 -1.48 -4.46
C ALA A 31 -4.19 -0.04 -4.24
N ALA A 32 -4.99 0.71 -3.48
CA ALA A 32 -4.59 1.94 -2.85
C ALA A 32 -4.62 1.78 -1.33
N HIS A 33 -3.69 2.43 -0.63
CA HIS A 33 -3.65 2.45 0.83
C HIS A 33 -3.92 3.86 1.34
N ALA A 34 -4.89 4.01 2.24
CA ALA A 34 -5.24 5.31 2.81
C ALA A 34 -5.54 5.13 4.31
N GLY A 35 -4.71 5.73 5.17
CA GLY A 35 -4.91 5.66 6.62
C GLY A 35 -4.92 4.24 7.20
N GLY A 36 -4.20 3.30 6.57
CA GLY A 36 -4.19 1.88 6.95
C GLY A 36 -5.25 1.02 6.25
N ALA A 37 -6.26 1.63 5.63
CA ALA A 37 -7.24 0.91 4.84
C ALA A 37 -6.64 0.42 3.51
N LEU A 38 -7.05 -0.77 3.08
CA LEU A 38 -6.82 -1.27 1.72
C LEU A 38 -8.06 -0.99 0.87
N ILE A 39 -7.88 -0.29 -0.25
CA ILE A 39 -8.92 0.01 -1.22
C ILE A 39 -8.61 -0.79 -2.47
N VAL A 40 -9.55 -1.64 -2.89
CA VAL A 40 -9.39 -2.56 -4.02
C VAL A 40 -10.30 -2.15 -5.17
N THR A 41 -9.71 -1.97 -6.34
CA THR A 41 -10.42 -1.73 -7.60
C THR A 41 -10.10 -2.82 -8.62
N ARG A 42 -10.96 -2.95 -9.63
CA ARG A 42 -10.80 -3.88 -10.75
C ARG A 42 -10.58 -3.08 -12.03
N ASP A 43 -9.61 -3.49 -12.84
CA ASP A 43 -9.24 -2.78 -14.07
C ASP A 43 -10.31 -2.90 -15.17
N ALA A 44 -11.15 -3.93 -15.06
CA ALA A 44 -12.31 -4.15 -15.94
C ALA A 44 -13.50 -3.26 -15.51
N ALA A 45 -14.73 -3.78 -15.61
CA ALA A 45 -15.88 -3.09 -15.04
C ALA A 45 -15.66 -2.87 -13.53
N PRO A 46 -15.96 -1.67 -12.98
CA PRO A 46 -15.88 -1.42 -11.55
C PRO A 46 -16.64 -2.47 -10.75
N PHE A 47 -16.25 -2.66 -9.49
CA PHE A 47 -17.02 -3.56 -8.63
C PHE A 47 -18.44 -3.05 -8.45
N THR A 48 -19.32 -3.99 -8.16
CA THR A 48 -20.64 -3.74 -7.60
C THR A 48 -20.68 -4.23 -6.15
N TYR A 49 -21.76 -3.89 -5.44
CA TYR A 49 -22.01 -4.40 -4.09
C TYR A 49 -22.08 -5.95 -4.05
N SER A 50 -22.53 -6.61 -5.12
CA SER A 50 -22.58 -8.07 -5.18
C SER A 50 -21.22 -8.74 -5.37
N ASP A 51 -20.18 -7.99 -5.74
CA ASP A 51 -18.86 -8.54 -6.09
C ASP A 51 -17.94 -8.76 -4.87
N GLY A 52 -18.45 -8.59 -3.64
CA GLY A 52 -17.64 -8.61 -2.42
C GLY A 52 -16.79 -9.86 -2.24
N ALA A 53 -17.29 -11.03 -2.63
CA ALA A 53 -16.51 -12.26 -2.56
C ALA A 53 -15.32 -12.26 -3.53
N GLU A 54 -15.47 -11.68 -4.72
CA GLU A 54 -14.37 -11.53 -5.67
C GLU A 54 -13.35 -10.50 -5.17
N ALA A 55 -13.84 -9.33 -4.74
CA ALA A 55 -13.01 -8.28 -4.20
C ALA A 55 -12.19 -8.77 -3.00
N ARG A 56 -12.77 -9.62 -2.14
CA ARG A 56 -12.07 -10.22 -1.00
C ARG A 56 -10.92 -11.11 -1.45
N ARG A 57 -11.16 -11.99 -2.44
CA ARG A 57 -10.09 -12.84 -3.00
C ARG A 57 -8.98 -12.00 -3.63
N ALA A 58 -9.32 -10.88 -4.27
CA ALA A 58 -8.33 -9.96 -4.80
C ALA A 58 -7.53 -9.28 -3.69
N ALA A 59 -8.19 -8.81 -2.64
CA ALA A 59 -7.58 -8.20 -1.46
C ALA A 59 -6.58 -9.13 -0.78
N ASP A 60 -6.96 -10.40 -0.56
CA ASP A 60 -6.07 -11.41 0.02
C ASP A 60 -4.77 -11.55 -0.81
N ARG A 61 -4.87 -11.59 -2.14
CA ARG A 61 -3.70 -11.64 -3.04
C ARG A 61 -2.87 -10.36 -2.99
N LEU A 62 -3.52 -9.20 -2.96
CA LEU A 62 -2.87 -7.88 -2.88
C LEU A 62 -2.14 -7.68 -1.54
N CYS A 63 -2.62 -8.32 -0.47
CA CYS A 63 -1.94 -8.38 0.82
C CYS A 63 -0.81 -9.42 0.89
N GLY A 64 -0.57 -10.20 -0.18
CA GLY A 64 0.38 -11.30 -0.14
C GLY A 64 -0.04 -12.45 0.79
N GLY A 65 -1.33 -12.53 1.15
CA GLY A 65 -1.83 -13.50 2.12
C GLY A 65 -3.28 -13.25 2.48
N ARG A 66 -3.53 -12.40 3.48
CA ARG A 66 -4.87 -12.18 4.03
C ARG A 66 -5.12 -10.70 4.24
N VAL A 67 -6.28 -10.24 3.78
CA VAL A 67 -6.81 -8.94 4.22
C VAL A 67 -7.48 -9.09 5.58
N GLU A 68 -7.25 -8.12 6.47
CA GLU A 68 -7.84 -8.02 7.80
C GLU A 68 -9.31 -7.60 7.67
N SER A 69 -10.17 -8.53 7.25
CA SER A 69 -11.58 -8.26 7.01
C SER A 69 -12.38 -8.11 8.30
N SER A 70 -13.40 -7.25 8.25
CA SER A 70 -14.23 -6.90 9.39
C SER A 70 -15.68 -6.60 8.99
N THR A 71 -16.53 -6.34 9.97
CA THR A 71 -17.89 -5.83 9.72
C THR A 71 -17.92 -4.41 9.15
N GLU A 72 -16.79 -3.71 9.15
CA GLU A 72 -16.64 -2.36 8.62
C GLU A 72 -16.28 -2.35 7.13
N ASP A 73 -16.01 -3.51 6.54
CA ASP A 73 -15.70 -3.65 5.12
C ASP A 73 -16.89 -3.18 4.28
N ASN A 74 -16.63 -2.32 3.30
CA ASN A 74 -17.71 -1.66 2.58
C ASN A 74 -17.40 -1.44 1.10
N PHE A 75 -18.44 -1.55 0.28
CA PHE A 75 -18.41 -1.12 -1.12
C PHE A 75 -18.72 0.37 -1.22
N ARG A 76 -17.88 1.13 -1.94
CA ARG A 76 -18.13 2.53 -2.30
C ARG A 76 -17.55 2.87 -3.66
N ASP A 77 -18.34 3.53 -4.50
CA ASP A 77 -17.92 4.14 -5.75
C ASP A 77 -17.09 3.23 -6.68
N GLY A 78 -17.50 1.95 -6.79
CA GLY A 78 -16.81 0.98 -7.66
C GLY A 78 -15.62 0.27 -7.02
N ALA A 79 -15.33 0.54 -5.75
CA ALA A 79 -14.24 -0.05 -4.97
C ALA A 79 -14.78 -0.82 -3.76
N TRP A 80 -14.01 -1.82 -3.33
CA TRP A 80 -14.18 -2.46 -2.04
C TRP A 80 -13.11 -1.97 -1.07
N ILE A 81 -13.54 -1.51 0.09
CA ILE A 81 -12.68 -0.89 1.10
C ILE A 81 -12.63 -1.82 2.31
N TYR A 82 -11.41 -2.12 2.74
CA TYR A 82 -11.09 -2.90 3.94
C TYR A 82 -10.40 -1.97 4.94
N PRO A 83 -11.13 -1.35 5.88
CA PRO A 83 -10.60 -0.29 6.75
C PRO A 83 -9.38 -0.70 7.59
N ARG A 84 -9.30 -1.99 7.92
CA ARG A 84 -8.24 -2.57 8.74
C ARG A 84 -6.99 -2.97 7.94
N GLY A 85 -7.05 -2.92 6.60
CA GLY A 85 -5.90 -3.21 5.74
C GLY A 85 -5.54 -4.68 5.65
N CYS A 86 -4.25 -4.97 5.53
CA CYS A 86 -3.70 -6.33 5.51
C CYS A 86 -3.43 -6.85 6.93
N ALA A 87 -3.56 -8.16 7.13
CA ALA A 87 -3.34 -8.83 8.42
C ALA A 87 -1.87 -9.09 8.73
#